data_AF-A0A851CM73-F1
#
_entry.id   AF-A0A851CM73-F1
#
_cell.length_a   1.000
_cell.length_b   1.000
_cell.length_c   1.000
_cell.angle_alpha   90.00
_cell.angle_beta   90.00
_cell.angle_gamma   90.00
#
_symmetry.space_group_name_H-M   'P 1'
#
loop_
_entity.id
_entity.type
_entity.pdbx_description
1 polymer ?
#
loop_
_entity_poly.entity_id
_entity_poly.type
_entity_poly.pdbx_seq_one_letter_code
_entity_poly.pdbx_strand_id
1 'polypeptide(L)'
;VARWEHKTRVLSRVFGSPHAACYCLGAVILVLNCVRSHCFTEAMKSQPKLEDWDCHWTYYSGLAISAVGTLFVISSFLALGFTGTFLGDYFGILMEEKVTTFPFNILDNPMYWGSTAIYLGWSLM
;
A
#
# COMPACT_ATOMS: atom_id res chain seq x y z
N VAL A 1 9.39 4.08 12.96
CA VAL A 1 8.59 5.25 13.41
C VAL A 1 7.41 4.82 14.28
N ALA A 2 6.41 4.10 13.77
CA ALA A 2 5.20 3.74 14.51
C ALA A 2 5.44 2.99 15.84
N ARG A 3 6.32 1.97 15.88
CA ARG A 3 6.68 1.27 17.14
C ARG A 3 7.29 2.18 18.20
N TRP A 4 8.07 3.16 17.77
CA TRP A 4 8.68 4.15 18.65
C TRP A 4 7.62 5.11 19.19
N GLU A 5 6.67 5.52 18.34
CA GLU A 5 5.51 6.31 18.75
C GLU A 5 4.64 5.57 19.77
N HIS A 6 4.35 4.28 19.57
CA HIS A 6 3.55 3.50 20.52
C HIS A 6 4.21 3.42 21.91
N LYS A 7 5.55 3.34 21.97
CA LYS A 7 6.28 3.30 23.25
C LYS A 7 6.42 4.66 23.91
N THR A 8 6.56 5.74 23.14
CA THR A 8 6.99 7.05 23.66
C THR A 8 5.94 8.15 23.56
N ARG A 9 4.97 8.02 22.65
CA ARG A 9 3.90 9.02 22.39
C ARG A 9 4.46 10.42 22.07
N VAL A 10 5.64 10.49 21.46
CA VAL A 10 6.33 11.77 21.19
C VAL A 10 5.70 12.50 20.01
N LEU A 11 5.37 11.81 18.92
CA LEU A 11 4.71 12.43 17.77
C LEU A 11 3.34 12.96 18.18
N SER A 12 2.53 12.16 18.89
CA SER A 12 1.23 12.61 19.39
C SER A 12 1.35 13.87 20.26
N ARG A 13 2.42 13.98 21.07
CA ARG A 13 2.68 15.18 21.89
C ARG A 13 3.13 16.39 21.06
N VAL A 14 4.01 16.20 20.08
CA VAL A 14 4.49 17.27 19.18
C VAL A 14 3.36 17.85 18.35
N PHE A 15 2.48 17.00 17.83
CA PHE A 15 1.33 17.42 17.03
C PHE A 15 0.08 17.76 17.87
N GLY A 16 0.15 17.64 19.20
CA GLY A 16 -0.96 17.91 20.12
C GLY A 16 -2.14 16.94 20.05
N SER A 17 -2.15 16.00 19.09
CA SER A 17 -3.20 15.00 18.91
C SER A 17 -2.67 13.73 18.23
N PRO A 18 -3.04 12.52 18.70
CA PRO A 18 -2.70 11.28 18.02
C PRO A 18 -3.25 11.19 16.60
N HIS A 19 -4.44 11.75 16.34
CA HIS A 19 -5.00 11.80 14.99
C HIS A 19 -4.16 12.69 14.06
N ALA A 20 -3.84 13.91 14.49
CA ALA A 20 -3.02 14.82 13.69
C ALA A 20 -1.64 14.21 13.38
N ALA A 21 -1.01 13.55 14.35
CA ALA A 21 0.25 12.86 14.16
C ALA A 21 0.13 11.66 13.19
N CYS A 22 -0.95 10.88 13.30
CA CYS A 22 -1.23 9.76 12.39
C CYS A 22 -1.49 10.24 10.94
N TYR A 23 -2.26 11.31 10.75
CA TYR A 23 -2.50 11.91 9.43
C TYR A 23 -1.21 12.46 8.82
N CYS A 24 -0.37 13.12 9.62
CA CYS A 24 0.94 13.59 9.18
C CYS A 24 1.83 12.41 8.73
N LEU A 25 1.92 11.36 9.54
CA LEU A 25 2.66 10.15 9.17
C LEU A 25 2.10 9.51 7.88
N GLY A 26 0.78 9.40 7.76
CA GLY A 26 0.13 8.86 6.58
C GLY A 26 0.43 9.67 5.31
N ALA A 27 0.43 11.00 5.40
CA ALA A 27 0.83 11.87 4.30
C ALA A 27 2.29 11.63 3.87
N VAL A 28 3.21 11.49 4.83
CA VAL A 28 4.61 11.15 4.54
C VAL A 28 4.71 9.77 3.87
N ILE A 29 3.98 8.76 4.34
CA ILE A 29 3.96 7.42 3.73
C ILE A 29 3.45 7.50 2.28
N LEU A 30 2.41 8.27 2.01
CA LEU A 30 1.89 8.47 0.65
C LEU A 30 2.93 9.13 -0.26
N VAL A 31 3.63 10.17 0.20
CA VAL A 31 4.71 10.82 -0.55
C VAL A 31 5.83 9.82 -0.85
N LEU A 32 6.27 9.06 0.15
CA LEU A 32 7.29 8.02 -0.03
C LEU A 32 6.83 6.94 -1.00
N ASN A 33 5.54 6.58 -1.01
CA ASN A 33 4.98 5.65 -1.98
C ASN A 33 5.06 6.20 -3.42
N CYS A 34 4.73 7.48 -3.63
CA CYS A 34 4.88 8.13 -4.93
C CYS A 34 6.35 8.15 -5.39
N VAL A 35 7.27 8.50 -4.49
CA VAL A 35 8.72 8.48 -4.79
C VAL A 35 9.17 7.07 -5.16
N ARG A 36 8.78 6.05 -4.39
CA ARG A 36 9.10 4.64 -4.69
C ARG A 36 8.60 4.23 -6.07
N SER A 37 7.36 4.55 -6.41
CA SER A 37 6.78 4.24 -7.72
C SER A 37 7.53 4.93 -8.84
N HIS A 38 7.89 6.21 -8.67
CA HIS A 38 8.69 6.93 -9.65
C HIS A 38 10.08 6.30 -9.84
N CYS A 39 10.80 6.01 -8.76
CA CYS A 39 12.10 5.33 -8.83
C CYS A 39 12.00 3.96 -9.50
N PHE A 40 10.94 3.20 -9.22
CA PHE A 40 10.68 1.92 -9.88
C PHE A 40 10.47 2.10 -11.39
N THR A 41 9.66 3.07 -11.82
CA THR A 41 9.46 3.38 -13.24
C THR A 41 10.76 3.74 -13.94
N GLU A 42 11.57 4.62 -13.34
CA GLU A 42 12.87 5.01 -13.92
C GLU A 42 13.82 3.82 -14.01
N ALA A 43 13.85 2.95 -13.01
CA ALA A 43 14.65 1.73 -13.06
C ALA A 43 14.19 0.80 -14.19
N MET A 44 12.87 0.57 -14.33
CA MET A 44 12.30 -0.30 -15.36
C MET A 44 12.62 0.14 -16.78
N LYS A 45 12.68 1.45 -17.07
CA LYS A 45 13.05 1.97 -18.40
C LYS A 45 14.42 1.49 -18.88
N SER A 46 15.33 1.21 -17.94
CA SER A 46 16.70 0.76 -18.25
C SER A 46 16.84 -0.76 -18.29
N GLN A 47 15.81 -1.52 -17.88
CA GLN A 47 15.91 -2.97 -17.80
C GLN A 47 15.70 -3.60 -19.18
N PRO A 48 16.52 -4.61 -19.56
CA PRO A 48 16.29 -5.37 -20.78
C PRO A 48 14.98 -6.17 -20.67
N LYS A 49 14.16 -6.11 -21.71
CA LYS A 49 12.97 -6.96 -21.84
C LYS A 49 13.38 -8.36 -22.31
N LEU A 50 12.70 -9.39 -21.80
CA LEU A 50 12.83 -10.75 -22.30
C LEU A 50 12.11 -10.82 -23.66
N GLU A 51 12.86 -11.00 -24.76
CA GLU A 51 12.34 -10.96 -26.14
C GLU A 51 11.15 -11.92 -26.34
N ASP A 52 11.22 -13.15 -25.80
CA ASP A 52 10.15 -14.14 -25.89
C ASP A 52 8.85 -13.71 -25.18
N TRP A 53 8.96 -12.79 -24.23
CA TRP A 53 7.84 -12.28 -23.44
C TRP A 53 7.38 -10.90 -23.90
N ASP A 54 8.01 -10.27 -24.91
CA ASP A 54 7.59 -8.98 -25.45
C ASP A 54 6.46 -9.16 -26.48
N CYS A 55 5.34 -9.73 -26.01
CA CYS A 55 4.16 -9.99 -26.83
C CYS A 55 2.88 -9.45 -26.16
N HIS A 56 1.84 -9.27 -26.97
CA HIS A 56 0.55 -8.74 -26.50
C HIS A 56 -0.05 -9.53 -25.33
N TRP A 57 0.17 -10.86 -25.27
CA TRP A 57 -0.33 -11.70 -24.18
C TRP A 57 0.30 -11.35 -22.83
N THR A 58 1.59 -11.05 -22.80
CA THR A 58 2.29 -10.63 -21.59
C THR A 58 1.79 -9.28 -21.11
N TYR A 59 1.61 -8.33 -22.04
CA TYR A 59 1.05 -7.01 -21.72
C TYR A 59 -0.36 -7.12 -21.10
N TYR A 60 -1.27 -7.88 -21.73
CA TYR A 60 -2.63 -8.06 -21.20
C TYR A 60 -2.66 -8.82 -19.88
N SER A 61 -1.74 -9.77 -19.69
CA SER A 61 -1.57 -10.47 -18.42
C SER A 61 -1.09 -9.51 -17.33
N GLY A 62 -0.11 -8.65 -17.64
CA GLY A 62 0.36 -7.60 -16.73
C GLY A 62 -0.75 -6.61 -16.36
N LEU A 63 -1.57 -6.20 -17.33
CA LEU A 63 -2.73 -5.34 -17.10
C LEU A 63 -3.78 -6.01 -16.20
N ALA A 64 -4.11 -7.28 -16.45
CA ALA A 64 -5.08 -8.04 -15.65
C ALA A 64 -4.59 -8.22 -14.20
N ILE A 65 -3.33 -8.59 -14.01
CA ILE A 65 -2.70 -8.73 -12.69
C ILE A 65 -2.71 -7.36 -11.95
N SER A 66 -2.39 -6.27 -12.65
CA SER A 66 -2.43 -4.92 -12.09
C SER A 66 -3.83 -4.50 -11.66
N ALA A 67 -4.86 -4.85 -12.45
CA ALA A 67 -6.26 -4.57 -12.14
C ALA A 67 -6.73 -5.33 -10.89
N VAL A 68 -6.41 -6.63 -10.78
CA VAL A 68 -6.69 -7.43 -9.58
C VAL A 68 -5.95 -6.87 -8.36
N GLY A 69 -4.68 -6.50 -8.52
CA GLY A 69 -3.90 -5.90 -7.45
C GLY A 69 -4.50 -4.57 -6.97
N THR A 70 -4.93 -3.74 -7.91
CA THR A 70 -5.61 -2.46 -7.63
C THR A 70 -6.94 -2.69 -6.90
N LEU A 71 -7.73 -3.67 -7.33
CA LEU A 71 -8.97 -4.05 -6.64
C LEU A 71 -8.70 -4.39 -5.18
N PHE A 72 -7.69 -5.20 -4.88
CA PHE A 72 -7.34 -5.54 -3.50
C PHE A 72 -6.83 -4.36 -2.70
N VAL A 73 -5.99 -3.48 -3.27
CA VAL A 73 -5.50 -2.30 -2.55
C VAL A 73 -6.66 -1.34 -2.22
N ILE A 74 -7.50 -1.01 -3.21
CA ILE A 74 -8.61 -0.07 -3.03
C ILE A 74 -9.65 -0.63 -2.05
N SER A 75 -10.09 -1.87 -2.25
CA SER A 75 -11.08 -2.48 -1.34
C SER A 75 -10.54 -2.63 0.08
N SER A 76 -9.26 -2.96 0.26
CA SER A 76 -8.63 -2.97 1.59
C SER A 76 -8.62 -1.60 2.24
N PHE A 77 -8.27 -0.56 1.46
CA PHE A 77 -8.25 0.81 1.96
C PHE A 77 -9.65 1.30 2.35
N LEU A 78 -10.67 0.99 1.55
CA LEU A 78 -12.05 1.33 1.86
C LEU A 78 -12.55 0.65 3.14
N ALA A 79 -12.13 -0.59 3.39
CA ALA A 79 -12.55 -1.33 4.58
C ALA A 79 -11.79 -0.91 5.85
N LEU A 80 -10.49 -0.60 5.76
CA LEU A 80 -9.68 -0.16 6.90
C LEU A 80 -9.80 1.35 7.19
N GLY A 81 -10.13 2.15 6.18
CA GLY A 81 -10.01 3.60 6.22
C GLY A 81 -8.57 4.08 6.32
N PHE A 82 -8.40 5.39 6.48
CA PHE A 82 -7.09 6.03 6.49
C PHE A 82 -6.25 5.60 7.71
N THR A 83 -6.79 5.72 8.92
CA THR A 83 -6.06 5.40 10.16
C THR A 83 -5.77 3.91 10.28
N GLY A 84 -6.71 3.04 9.90
CA GLY A 84 -6.48 1.59 9.86
C GLY A 84 -5.39 1.19 8.85
N THR A 85 -5.26 1.94 7.75
CA THR A 85 -4.20 1.71 6.76
C THR A 85 -2.84 2.24 7.21
N PHE A 86 -2.79 3.42 7.80
CA PHE A 86 -1.55 4.14 8.09
C PHE A 86 -1.13 4.06 9.56
N LEU A 87 -1.21 2.85 10.14
CA LEU A 87 -0.64 2.50 11.44
C LEU A 87 -1.27 3.25 12.63
N GLY A 88 -2.56 3.59 12.54
CA GLY A 88 -3.31 4.30 13.57
C GLY A 88 -3.37 3.57 14.91
N ASP A 89 -3.26 2.24 14.90
CA ASP A 89 -3.16 1.39 16.11
C ASP A 89 -1.96 1.78 16.98
N TYR A 90 -0.81 2.13 16.40
CA TYR A 90 0.35 2.64 17.13
C TYR A 90 0.11 4.03 17.73
N PHE A 91 -0.86 4.78 17.19
CA PHE A 91 -1.34 6.04 17.74
C PHE A 91 -2.49 5.84 18.74
N GLY A 92 -2.90 4.60 19.03
CA GLY A 92 -4.02 4.29 19.93
C GLY A 92 -5.39 4.50 19.28
N ILE A 93 -5.43 4.63 17.96
CA ILE A 93 -6.65 4.75 17.16
C ILE A 93 -7.01 3.33 16.71
N LEU A 94 -7.79 2.64 17.54
CA LEU A 94 -8.18 1.25 17.30
C LEU A 94 -9.52 1.19 16.57
N MET A 95 -9.65 0.22 15.67
CA MET A 95 -10.95 -0.15 15.11
C MET A 95 -11.76 -0.89 16.17
N GLU A 96 -13.08 -0.70 16.17
CA GLU A 96 -13.99 -1.36 17.11
C GLU A 96 -13.98 -2.88 16.94
N GLU A 97 -13.87 -3.34 15.69
CA GLU A 97 -13.81 -4.75 15.35
C GLU A 97 -12.80 -5.02 14.23
N LYS A 98 -12.40 -6.29 14.13
CA LYS A 98 -11.55 -6.75 13.03
C LYS A 98 -12.36 -6.75 11.74
N VAL A 99 -11.78 -6.18 10.68
CA VAL A 99 -12.37 -6.27 9.34
C VAL A 99 -12.37 -7.72 8.87
N THR A 100 -13.56 -8.23 8.58
CA THR A 100 -13.80 -9.59 8.08
C THR A 100 -14.53 -9.60 6.74
N THR A 101 -14.76 -8.44 6.13
CA THR A 101 -15.38 -8.30 4.81
C THR A 101 -14.33 -8.41 3.70
N PHE A 102 -14.78 -8.46 2.44
CA PHE A 102 -13.87 -8.45 1.30
C PHE A 102 -12.93 -7.22 1.35
N PRO A 103 -11.63 -7.39 1.07
CA PRO A 103 -10.94 -8.62 0.64
C PRO A 103 -10.36 -9.50 1.78
N PHE A 104 -10.58 -9.13 3.04
CA PHE A 104 -10.02 -9.82 4.22
C PHE A 104 -10.69 -11.18 4.53
N ASN A 105 -11.84 -11.50 3.95
CA ASN A 105 -12.49 -12.81 4.10
C ASN A 105 -11.89 -13.91 3.21
N ILE A 106 -11.14 -13.55 2.17
CA ILE A 106 -10.61 -14.52 1.18
C ILE A 106 -9.09 -14.57 1.14
N LEU A 107 -8.40 -13.58 1.73
CA LEU A 107 -6.96 -13.45 1.63
C LEU A 107 -6.39 -12.75 2.87
N ASP A 108 -5.30 -13.29 3.39
CA ASP A 108 -4.52 -12.61 4.43
C ASP A 108 -3.75 -11.44 3.84
N ASN A 109 -3.73 -10.29 4.52
CA ASN A 109 -2.92 -9.13 4.13
C ASN A 109 -3.16 -8.64 2.68
N PRO A 110 -4.43 -8.44 2.26
CA PRO A 110 -4.80 -8.23 0.86
C PRO A 110 -4.15 -7.00 0.22
N MET A 111 -3.90 -5.93 0.98
CA MET A 111 -3.19 -4.75 0.47
C MET A 111 -1.74 -5.05 0.05
N TYR A 112 -1.06 -5.96 0.75
CA TYR A 112 0.33 -6.34 0.43
C TYR A 112 0.38 -7.22 -0.83
N TRP A 113 -0.50 -8.20 -0.93
CA TRP A 113 -0.65 -8.98 -2.15
C TRP A 113 -1.08 -8.11 -3.34
N GLY A 114 -2.00 -7.18 -3.11
CA GLY A 114 -2.45 -6.24 -4.11
C GLY A 114 -1.32 -5.35 -4.63
N SER A 115 -0.52 -4.76 -3.73
CA SER A 115 0.66 -3.98 -4.13
C SER A 115 1.70 -4.83 -4.86
N THR A 116 1.90 -6.09 -4.45
CA THR A 116 2.82 -7.02 -5.12
C THR A 116 2.35 -7.31 -6.55
N ALA A 117 1.06 -7.59 -6.72
CA ALA A 117 0.45 -7.81 -8.03
C ALA A 117 0.57 -6.55 -8.93
N ILE A 118 0.37 -5.34 -8.40
CA ILE A 118 0.55 -4.11 -9.17
C ILE A 118 1.98 -3.99 -9.72
N TYR A 119 3.01 -4.15 -8.87
CA TYR A 119 4.39 -4.05 -9.35
C TYR A 119 4.79 -5.21 -10.26
N LEU A 120 4.28 -6.42 -10.03
CA LEU A 120 4.50 -7.55 -10.95
C LEU A 120 3.85 -7.28 -12.31
N GLY A 121 2.60 -6.81 -12.32
CA GLY A 121 1.90 -6.48 -13.54
C GLY A 121 2.60 -5.36 -14.30
N TRP A 122 3.11 -4.34 -13.59
CA TRP A 122 3.94 -3.29 -14.18
C TRP A 122 5.23 -3.84 -14.78
N SER A 123 5.91 -4.79 -14.12
CA SER A 123 7.11 -5.42 -14.67
C SER A 123 6.87 -6.22 -15.95
N LEU A 124 5.64 -6.69 -16.18
CA LEU A 124 5.25 -7.48 -17.35
C LEU A 124 4.86 -6.62 -18.56
N MET A 125 4.62 -5.32 -18.39
CA MET A 125 4.22 -4.39 -19.45
C MET A 125 5.43 -3.55 -19.92
#